data_AF-D4KU12-F1
#
_entry.id   AF-D4KU12-F1
#
_cell.length_a   1.000
_cell.length_b   1.000
_cell.length_c   1.000
_cell.angle_alpha   90.00
_cell.angle_beta   90.00
_cell.angle_gamma   90.00
#
_symmetry.space_group_name_H-M   'P 1'
#
loop_
_entity.id
_entity.type
_entity.pdbx_description
1 polymer ?
#
loop_
_entity_poly.entity_id
_entity_poly.type
_entity_poly.pdbx_seq_one_letter_code
_entity_poly.pdbx_strand_id
1 'polypeptide(L)' 'MPKAKTAQSRAETTEQQAPSGAGNKENSPLQFDVRIQSIRPGESIKGTASVNINGAFAIRGVKIIEGSNGLFVSMPSYK' A
#
# COMPACT_ATOMS: atom_id res chain seq x y z
N MET A 1 -58.71 1.09 14.78
CA MET A 1 -57.56 0.68 13.94
C MET A 1 -56.72 1.93 13.60
N PRO A 2 -55.50 2.09 14.12
CA PRO A 2 -54.53 3.04 13.59
C PRO A 2 -53.44 2.31 12.78
N LYS A 3 -53.15 2.79 11.56
CA LYS A 3 -52.15 2.22 10.64
C LYS A 3 -50.74 2.78 10.93
N ALA A 4 -49.81 1.83 11.07
CA ALA A 4 -48.37 1.81 10.78
C ALA A 4 -47.51 3.08 10.92
N LYS A 5 -46.48 2.96 11.78
CA LYS A 5 -45.24 3.75 11.80
C LYS A 5 -44.40 3.48 10.54
N THR A 6 -43.86 4.53 9.93
CA THR A 6 -42.84 4.47 8.88
C THR A 6 -41.46 4.16 9.48
N ALA A 7 -40.85 3.07 9.05
CA ALA A 7 -39.50 2.65 9.43
C ALA A 7 -38.47 3.16 8.41
N GLN A 8 -37.36 3.69 8.92
CA GLN A 8 -36.12 3.98 8.20
C GLN A 8 -35.50 2.67 7.69
N SER A 9 -34.91 2.67 6.50
CA SER A 9 -34.00 1.61 6.06
C SER A 9 -32.83 2.21 5.29
N ARG A 10 -31.65 2.15 5.90
CA ARG A 10 -30.35 2.47 5.32
C ARG A 10 -29.70 1.11 5.05
N ALA A 11 -29.44 0.81 3.78
CA ALA A 11 -28.83 -0.44 3.36
C ALA A 11 -27.32 -0.43 3.66
N GLU A 12 -26.90 -1.31 4.56
CA GLU A 12 -25.52 -1.80 4.67
C GLU A 12 -25.46 -3.14 3.92
N THR A 13 -24.58 -3.23 2.93
CA THR A 13 -24.31 -4.47 2.18
C THR A 13 -22.97 -5.03 2.66
N THR A 14 -23.06 -6.17 3.33
CA THR A 14 -21.97 -7.06 3.75
C THR A 14 -21.39 -7.81 2.53
N GLU A 15 -20.20 -8.39 2.76
CA GLU A 15 -19.55 -9.54 2.09
C GLU A 15 -18.24 -9.15 1.37
N GLN A 16 -17.07 -9.77 1.57
CA GLN A 16 -16.78 -11.19 1.76
C GLN A 16 -15.50 -11.42 2.59
N GLN A 17 -15.54 -12.47 3.42
CA GLN A 17 -14.48 -12.94 4.31
C GLN A 17 -14.01 -14.32 3.85
N ALA A 18 -12.70 -14.55 3.72
CA ALA A 18 -12.06 -15.87 3.62
C ALA A 18 -10.56 -15.78 3.93
N PRO A 19 -9.90 -16.86 4.41
CA PRO A 19 -10.17 -17.63 5.62
C PRO A 19 -9.10 -17.38 6.71
N SER A 20 -9.55 -17.40 7.96
CA SER A 20 -8.75 -17.19 9.17
C SER A 20 -7.84 -18.41 9.45
N GLY A 21 -6.58 -18.35 9.00
CA GLY A 21 -5.51 -19.23 9.45
C GLY A 21 -4.87 -18.69 10.73
N ALA A 22 -4.90 -19.50 11.79
CA ALA A 22 -4.54 -19.17 13.17
C ALA A 22 -3.17 -18.49 13.36
N GLY A 23 -3.18 -17.46 14.21
CA GLY A 23 -2.00 -16.83 14.81
C GLY A 23 -2.30 -15.37 15.09
N ASN A 24 -2.38 -14.99 16.36
CA ASN A 24 -2.32 -13.58 16.77
C ASN A 24 -0.99 -13.01 16.28
N LYS A 25 -0.97 -12.48 15.06
CA LYS A 25 0.16 -11.70 14.56
C LYS A 25 -0.02 -10.33 15.17
N GLU A 26 0.68 -10.09 16.28
CA GLU A 26 1.20 -8.77 16.62
C GLU A 26 1.49 -8.05 15.30
N ASN A 27 0.70 -7.01 14.97
CA ASN A 27 0.87 -6.24 13.74
C ASN A 27 2.11 -5.35 13.93
N SER A 28 3.26 -6.02 13.98
CA SER A 28 4.56 -5.39 14.00
C SER A 28 4.75 -4.69 12.66
N PRO A 29 5.16 -3.42 12.64
CA PRO A 29 5.49 -2.74 11.40
C PRO A 29 6.51 -3.55 10.61
N LEU A 30 6.27 -3.70 9.30
CA LEU A 30 7.24 -4.33 8.41
C LEU A 30 8.57 -3.56 8.48
N GLN A 31 9.67 -4.29 8.56
CA GLN A 31 11.01 -3.73 8.50
C GLN A 31 11.43 -3.60 7.04
N PHE A 32 12.03 -2.45 6.70
CA PHE A 32 12.49 -2.16 5.35
C PHE A 32 13.96 -1.73 5.35
N ASP A 33 14.78 -2.45 4.58
CA ASP A 33 16.14 -2.02 4.26
C ASP A 33 16.18 -1.47 2.83
N VAL A 34 16.58 -0.22 2.67
CA VAL A 34 16.56 0.47 1.37
C VAL A 34 17.98 0.68 0.87
N ARG A 35 18.25 0.28 -0.38
CA ARG A 35 19.52 0.52 -1.06
C ARG A 35 19.31 1.41 -2.27
N ILE A 36 19.93 2.59 -2.27
CA ILE A 36 19.92 3.51 -3.41
C ILE A 36 20.91 3.00 -4.46
N GLN A 37 20.45 2.88 -5.70
CA GLN A 37 21.25 2.40 -6.82
C GLN A 37 21.77 3.55 -7.68
N SER A 38 20.97 4.60 -7.88
CA SER A 38 21.38 5.77 -8.64
C SER A 38 20.68 7.02 -8.14
N ILE A 39 21.37 8.16 -8.19
CA ILE A 39 20.79 9.49 -8.00
C ILE A 39 20.92 10.26 -9.31
N ARG A 40 19.85 10.93 -9.73
CA ARG A 40 19.74 11.65 -11.00
C ARG A 40 19.23 13.08 -10.74
N PRO A 41 20.14 14.03 -10.49
CA PRO A 41 19.77 15.44 -10.35
C PRO A 41 19.17 15.97 -11.66
N GLY A 42 18.14 16.81 -11.58
CA GLY A 42 17.55 17.50 -12.74
C GLY A 42 16.50 16.71 -13.54
N GLU A 43 16.40 15.39 -13.38
CA GLU A 43 15.33 14.58 -13.99
C GLU A 43 14.08 14.54 -13.08
N SER A 44 12.90 14.24 -13.64
CA SER A 44 11.70 13.97 -12.83
C SER A 44 11.87 12.71 -11.99
N ILE A 45 12.59 11.70 -12.49
CA ILE A 45 13.04 10.55 -11.70
C ILE A 45 14.34 10.96 -10.99
N LYS A 46 14.27 11.12 -9.67
CA LYS A 46 15.43 11.50 -8.84
C LYS A 46 16.36 10.35 -8.54
N GLY A 47 15.89 9.12 -8.68
CA GLY A 47 16.72 7.95 -8.44
C GLY A 47 15.98 6.64 -8.52
N THR A 48 16.77 5.57 -8.40
CA THR A 48 16.27 4.19 -8.33
C THR A 48 16.80 3.53 -7.07
N ALA A 49 16.02 2.63 -6.51
CA ALA A 49 16.33 1.92 -5.30
C ALA A 49 15.84 0.47 -5.35
N SER A 50 16.38 -0.33 -4.44
CA SER A 50 15.84 -1.63 -4.07
C SER A 50 15.44 -1.61 -2.60
N VAL A 51 14.40 -2.37 -2.25
CA VAL A 51 13.87 -2.46 -0.88
C VAL A 51 13.84 -3.92 -0.47
N ASN A 52 14.46 -4.28 0.65
CA ASN A 52 14.29 -5.58 1.29
C ASN A 52 13.23 -5.47 2.39
N ILE A 53 12.27 -6.39 2.39
CA ILE A 53 11.20 -6.48 3.39
C ILE A 53 11.55 -7.61 4.34
N ASN A 54 11.67 -7.29 5.63
CA ASN A 54 11.99 -8.22 6.72
C ASN A 54 13.22 -9.11 6.44
N GLY A 55 14.20 -8.59 5.69
CA GLY A 55 15.39 -9.34 5.26
C GLY A 55 15.10 -10.58 4.37
N ALA A 56 13.86 -10.79 3.95
CA ALA A 56 13.43 -12.04 3.30
C ALA A 56 13.04 -11.84 1.82
N PHE A 57 12.57 -10.65 1.44
CA PHE A 57 12.08 -10.41 0.09
C PHE A 57 12.59 -9.08 -0.47
N ALA A 58 13.20 -9.11 -1.65
CA ALA A 58 13.76 -7.93 -2.31
C ALA A 58 12.86 -7.44 -3.46
N ILE A 59 12.49 -6.16 -3.43
CA ILE A 59 11.83 -5.45 -4.52
C ILE A 59 12.88 -4.60 -5.23
N ARG A 60 13.08 -4.82 -6.53
CA ARG A 60 14.00 -4.05 -7.37
C ARG A 60 13.26 -3.15 -8.34
N GLY A 61 13.86 -2.00 -8.67
CA GLY A 61 13.30 -1.05 -9.63
C GLY A 61 12.30 -0.07 -9.03
N VAL A 62 12.37 0.15 -7.71
CA VAL A 62 11.61 1.20 -7.04
C VAL A 62 12.18 2.55 -7.49
N LYS A 63 11.31 3.50 -7.87
CA LYS A 63 11.74 4.83 -8.34
C LYS A 63 11.35 5.92 -7.36
N ILE A 64 12.25 6.87 -7.13
CA ILE A 64 11.97 8.12 -6.42
C ILE A 64 11.70 9.19 -7.48
N ILE A 65 10.54 9.84 -7.40
CA ILE A 65 10.05 10.77 -8.42
C ILE A 65 9.65 12.08 -7.76
N GLU A 66 10.01 13.21 -8.38
CA GLU A 66 9.47 14.52 -8.04
C GLU A 66 8.20 14.76 -8.85
N GLY A 67 7.05 14.69 -8.17
CA GLY A 67 5.76 15.03 -8.74
C GLY A 67 5.34 16.46 -8.41
N SER A 68 4.16 16.86 -8.88
CA SER A 68 3.59 18.19 -8.61
C SER A 68 3.36 18.46 -7.11
N ASN A 69 3.15 17.40 -6.31
CA ASN A 69 2.89 17.48 -4.87
C ASN A 69 4.11 17.07 -4.03
N GLY A 70 5.31 17.11 -4.61
CA GLY A 70 6.56 16.75 -3.94
C GLY A 70 7.08 15.35 -4.29
N LEU A 71 8.07 14.89 -3.52
CA LEU A 71 8.73 13.61 -3.74
C LEU A 71 7.82 12.44 -3.34
N PHE A 72 7.74 11.44 -4.21
CA PHE A 72 7.02 10.20 -3.94
C PHE A 72 7.77 8.99 -4.51
N VAL A 73 7.34 7.80 -4.10
CA VAL A 73 7.90 6.53 -4.54
C VAL A 73 6.92 5.85 -5.49
N SER A 74 7.40 5.36 -6.62
CA SER A 74 6.60 4.53 -7.53
C SER A 74 7.12 3.09 -7.57
N MET A 75 6.19 2.14 -7.60
CA MET A 75 6.50 0.72 -7.67
C MET A 75 7.06 0.30 -9.03
N PRO A 76 7.82 -0.82 -9.09
CA PRO A 76 8.23 -1.40 -10.35
C PRO A 76 7.00 -1.76 -11.20
N SER A 77 7.06 -1.44 -12.49
CA SER A 77 6.00 -1.75 -13.44
C SER A 77 6.66 -2.28 -14.71
N TYR A 78 6.30 -3.51 -15.08
CA TYR A 78 6.73 -4.17 -16.30
C TYR A 78 5.50 -4.34 -17.19
N LYS A 79 5.70 -4.29 -18.51
CA LYS A 79 4.65 -4.61 -19.49
C LYS A 79 4.58 -6.11 -19.74
#